data_AF-A0A971VDK8-F1
#
_entry.id   AF-A0A971VDK8-F1
#
_cell.length_a   1.000
_cell.length_b   1.000
_cell.length_c   1.000
_cell.angle_alpha   90.00
_cell.angle_beta   90.00
_cell.angle_gamma   90.00
#
_symmetry.space_group_name_H-M   'P 1'
#
loop_
_entity.id
_entity.type
_entity.pdbx_description
1 polymer ?
#
loop_
_entity_poly.entity_id
_entity_poly.type
_entity_poly.pdbx_seq_one_letter_code
_entity_poly.pdbx_strand_id
1 'polypeptide(L)' 'MDFNKGTVLDLNVPDNLWLTQYQSSVVRDGIFYIALSPVGSNGNIYMFDVDSESPNGTPGAGITGTGADQYYIGIY' A
#
# COMPACT_ATOMS: atom_id res chain seq x y z
N MET A 1 -11.61 2.23 -4.12
CA MET A 1 -13.05 2.54 -4.24
C MET A 1 -13.37 2.68 -5.71
N ASP A 2 -14.22 1.81 -6.24
CA ASP A 2 -14.68 1.93 -7.63
C ASP A 2 -15.94 2.81 -7.63
N PHE A 3 -15.75 4.10 -7.90
CA PHE A 3 -16.85 5.06 -7.97
C PHE A 3 -17.77 4.84 -9.18
N ASN A 4 -17.38 4.02 -10.16
CA ASN A 4 -18.19 3.70 -11.33
C ASN A 4 -19.12 2.50 -11.05
N LYS A 5 -18.66 1.53 -10.25
CA LYS A 5 -19.45 0.36 -9.85
C LYS A 5 -20.18 0.51 -8.52
N GLY A 6 -19.84 1.54 -7.73
CA GLY A 6 -20.43 1.77 -6.41
C GLY A 6 -19.98 0.71 -5.38
N THR A 7 -18.88 0.03 -5.64
CA THR A 7 -18.32 -1.01 -4.76
C THR A 7 -17.07 -0.50 -4.05
N VAL A 8 -16.92 -0.95 -2.81
CA VAL A 8 -15.70 -0.74 -2.00
C VAL A 8 -15.09 -2.11 -1.79
N LEU A 9 -13.79 -2.21 -2.06
CA LEU A 9 -12.97 -3.39 -1.77
C LEU A 9 -11.99 -3.00 -0.66
N ASP A 10 -12.11 -3.65 0.49
CA ASP A 10 -11.16 -3.50 1.59
C ASP A 10 -9.91 -4.33 1.28
N LEU A 11 -8.77 -3.66 1.12
CA LEU A 11 -7.51 -4.30 0.76
C LEU A 11 -6.87 -4.96 1.98
N ASN A 12 -6.35 -6.18 1.79
CA ASN A 12 -5.54 -6.86 2.79
C ASN A 12 -4.16 -6.22 2.83
N VAL A 13 -3.91 -5.48 3.90
CA VAL A 13 -2.64 -4.83 4.21
C VAL A 13 -2.07 -5.38 5.51
N PRO A 14 -0.77 -5.20 5.79
CA PRO A 14 -0.21 -5.62 7.07
C PRO A 14 -0.91 -4.99 8.27
N ASP A 15 -0.95 -5.71 9.39
CA ASP A 15 -1.39 -5.15 10.66
C ASP A 15 -0.35 -4.18 11.24
N ASN A 16 -0.75 -3.43 12.26
CA ASN A 16 0.13 -2.52 13.02
C ASN A 16 0.80 -1.44 12.15
N LEU A 17 0.05 -0.89 11.19
CA LEU A 17 0.47 0.25 10.38
C LEU A 17 0.16 1.57 11.09
N TRP A 18 1.06 2.54 11.00
CA TRP A 18 0.86 3.90 11.49
C TRP A 18 0.52 4.85 10.33
N LEU A 19 -0.76 4.85 9.91
CA LEU A 19 -1.25 5.64 8.77
C LEU A 19 -1.93 6.96 9.19
N THR A 20 -1.37 7.65 10.20
CA THR A 20 -1.95 8.90 10.72
C THR A 20 -1.50 10.16 9.96
N GLN A 21 -0.59 10.00 9.00
CA GLN A 21 -0.10 11.07 8.13
C GLN A 21 -0.28 10.71 6.66
N TYR A 22 -0.14 11.71 5.78
CA TYR A 22 -0.20 11.50 4.33
C TYR A 22 0.85 10.50 3.85
N GLN A 23 0.42 9.58 3.00
CA GLN A 23 1.28 8.63 2.29
C GLN A 23 1.18 8.90 0.79
N SER A 24 2.30 8.72 0.09
CA SER A 24 2.28 8.71 -1.37
C SER A 24 1.93 7.32 -1.89
N SER A 25 1.12 7.30 -2.93
CA SER A 25 0.78 6.12 -3.70
C SER A 25 0.57 6.51 -5.15
N VAL A 26 0.70 5.54 -6.06
CA VAL A 26 0.60 5.79 -7.49
C VAL A 26 -0.14 4.65 -8.16
N VAL A 27 -0.91 4.98 -9.20
CA VAL A 27 -1.42 3.98 -10.14
C VAL A 27 -0.64 4.09 -11.44
N ARG A 28 0.00 3.00 -11.88
CA ARG A 28 0.67 2.90 -13.18
C ARG A 28 0.29 1.57 -13.82
N ASP A 29 -0.05 1.61 -15.10
CA ASP A 29 -0.37 0.43 -15.91
C ASP A 29 -1.42 -0.51 -15.26
N GLY A 30 -2.45 0.07 -14.64
CA GLY A 30 -3.53 -0.69 -13.96
C GLY A 30 -3.15 -1.24 -12.58
N ILE A 31 -1.96 -0.93 -12.07
CA ILE A 31 -1.50 -1.40 -10.76
C ILE A 31 -1.40 -0.21 -9.80
N PHE A 32 -2.04 -0.34 -8.65
CA PHE A 32 -1.92 0.54 -7.50
C PHE A 32 -0.72 0.14 -6.63
N TYR A 33 0.22 1.05 -6.47
CA TYR A 33 1.45 0.87 -5.70
C TYR A 33 1.42 1.73 -4.43
N ILE A 34 1.78 1.13 -3.30
CA ILE A 34 1.91 1.82 -2.02
C ILE A 34 3.01 1.19 -1.16
N ALA A 35 3.84 2.01 -0.51
CA ALA A 35 4.78 1.52 0.49
C ALA A 35 4.08 1.31 1.82
N LEU A 36 4.18 0.11 2.39
CA LEU A 36 3.64 -0.21 3.71
C LEU A 36 4.71 -0.89 4.56
N SER A 37 4.83 -0.43 5.80
CA SER A 37 5.77 -0.94 6.78
C SER A 37 5.08 -0.97 8.13
N PRO A 38 4.87 -2.14 8.75
CA PRO A 38 4.42 -2.20 10.13
C PRO A 38 5.40 -1.48 11.05
N VAL A 39 4.89 -0.90 12.14
CA VAL A 39 5.74 -0.20 13.12
C VAL A 39 6.79 -1.16 13.67
N GLY A 40 8.05 -0.74 13.62
CA GLY A 40 9.20 -1.52 14.11
C GLY A 40 9.61 -2.71 13.25
N SER A 41 9.03 -2.88 12.06
CA SER A 41 9.32 -3.99 11.13
C SER A 41 9.68 -3.47 9.74
N ASN A 42 10.44 -4.27 8.99
CA ASN A 42 10.66 -4.05 7.56
C ASN A 42 9.33 -4.00 6.80
N GLY A 43 9.31 -3.25 5.70
CA GLY A 43 8.14 -3.07 4.85
C GLY A 43 8.35 -3.58 3.44
N ASN A 44 7.34 -3.38 2.60
CA ASN A 44 7.38 -3.67 1.17
C ASN A 44 6.62 -2.60 0.39
N ILE A 45 6.93 -2.48 -0.90
CA ILE A 45 5.98 -1.91 -1.87
C ILE A 45 4.90 -2.96 -2.14
N TYR A 46 3.65 -2.63 -1.89
CA TYR A 46 2.50 -3.47 -2.20
C TYR A 46 1.90 -3.06 -3.53
N MET A 47 1.53 -4.05 -4.34
CA MET A 47 0.98 -3.90 -5.68
C MET A 47 -0.42 -4.52 -5.73
N PHE A 48 -1.42 -3.74 -6.07
CA PHE A 48 -2.81 -4.18 -6.20
C PHE A 48 -3.31 -3.90 -7.61
N ASP A 49 -3.87 -4.90 -8.27
CA ASP A 49 -4.53 -4.72 -9.57
C ASP A 49 -5.87 -3.99 -9.35
N VAL A 50 -6.04 -2.84 -10.02
CA VAL A 50 -7.22 -1.99 -9.83
C VAL A 50 -8.48 -2.55 -10.49
N ASP A 51 -8.32 -3.46 -11.45
CA ASP A 51 -9.44 -4.14 -12.13
C ASP A 51 -9.81 -5.47 -11.45
N SER A 52 -9.04 -5.88 -10.44
CA SER A 52 -9.26 -7.11 -9.69
C SER A 52 -10.24 -6.92 -8.52
N GLU A 53 -11.06 -7.94 -8.27
CA GLU A 53 -11.90 -8.03 -7.07
C GLU A 53 -11.16 -8.71 -5.90
N SER A 54 -9.90 -9.10 -6.09
CA SER A 54 -9.08 -9.69 -5.04
C SER A 54 -8.59 -8.62 -4.06
N PRO A 55 -8.83 -8.77 -2.74
CA PRO A 55 -8.30 -7.84 -1.74
C PRO A 55 -6.79 -8.00 -1.52
N ASN A 56 -6.18 -9.08 -2.03
CA ASN A 56 -4.78 -9.41 -1.79
C ASN A 56 -3.86 -8.70 -2.78
N GLY A 57 -2.90 -7.93 -2.26
CA GLY A 57 -1.80 -7.36 -3.03
C GLY A 57 -0.60 -8.31 -3.12
N THR A 58 0.27 -8.05 -4.09
CA THR A 58 1.56 -8.74 -4.23
C THR A 58 2.67 -7.91 -3.60
N PRO A 59 3.50 -8.46 -2.70
CA PRO A 59 4.66 -7.75 -2.18
C PRO A 59 5.74 -7.65 -3.26
N GLY A 60 6.17 -6.43 -3.53
CA GLY A 60 7.31 -6.09 -4.37
C GLY A 60 8.57 -5.85 -3.55
N ALA A 61 9.35 -4.84 -3.94
CA ALA A 61 10.62 -4.50 -3.32
C ALA A 61 10.50 -4.35 -1.79
N GLY A 62 11.45 -4.94 -1.07
CA GLY A 62 11.56 -4.81 0.38
C GLY A 62 12.12 -3.45 0.78
N ILE A 63 11.64 -2.94 1.90
CA ILE A 63 12.08 -1.69 2.51
C ILE A 63 12.74 -2.04 3.84
N THR A 64 14.02 -1.69 3.97
CA THR A 64 14.85 -2.03 5.15
C THR A 64 15.26 -0.78 5.92
N GLY A 65 15.40 -0.89 7.25
CA GLY A 65 15.83 0.22 8.11
C GLY A 65 14.69 1.01 8.76
N THR A 66 13.50 0.41 8.78
CA THR A 66 12.22 0.99 9.21
C THR A 66 11.98 0.79 10.71
N GLY A 67 12.90 1.31 11.53
CA GLY A 67 12.88 1.09 12.98
C GLY A 67 11.80 1.86 13.77
N ALA A 68 11.24 2.94 13.22
CA ALA A 68 10.18 3.72 13.86
C ALA A 68 9.53 4.66 12.82
N ASP A 69 8.20 4.68 12.76
CA ASP A 69 7.37 5.75 12.18
C ASP A 69 7.87 6.37 10.87
N GLN A 70 8.04 5.56 9.82
CA GLN A 70 8.47 6.08 8.52
C GLN A 70 7.28 6.52 7.66
N TYR A 71 7.36 7.77 7.21
CA TYR A 71 6.44 8.38 6.24
C TYR A 71 7.05 8.28 4.86
N TYR A 72 6.38 7.59 3.93
CA TYR A 72 6.85 7.47 2.56
C TYR A 72 6.19 8.56 1.71
N ILE A 73 6.78 9.75 1.77
CA ILE A 73 6.35 10.91 1.00
C ILE A 73 7.25 11.01 -0.23
N GLY A 74 6.66 10.95 -1.42
CA GLY A 74 7.37 11.10 -2.68
C GLY A 74 7.87 9.81 -3.33
N ILE A 75 7.16 8.69 -3.14
CA ILE A 75 7.35 7.51 -3.97
C ILE A 75 6.54 7.70 -5.25
N TYR A 76 7.21 7.84 -6.39
CA TYR A 76 6.59 8.12 -7.70
C TYR A 76 6.74 6.97 -8.68
#